data_AF-A0A327K1N2-F1
#
_entry.id   AF-A0A327K1N2-F1
#
_cell.length_a   1.000
_cell.length_b   1.000
_cell.length_c   1.000
_cell.angle_alpha   90.00
_cell.angle_beta   90.00
_cell.angle_gamma   90.00
#
_symmetry.space_group_name_H-M   'P 1'
#
loop_
_entity.id
_entity.type
_entity.pdbx_description
1 polymer ?
#
loop_
_entity_poly.entity_id
_entity_poly.type
_entity_poly.pdbx_seq_one_letter_code
_entity_poly.pdbx_strand_id
1 'polypeptide(L)'
;MLADELPDAVFSDAGVLVNWLRCVKSDAEIALIRQAARITERIMQRAVDLIDVGVPQSEVAAAILETGVRGIPGEGGYGGDYPAIMPLMP
;
A
#
# COMPACT_ATOMS: atom_id res chain seq x y z
N MET A 1 -26.01 -19.18 -12.97
CA MET A 1 -25.29 -18.74 -11.76
C MET A 1 -24.83 -19.98 -10.99
N LEU A 2 -23.86 -19.88 -10.07
CA LEU A 2 -23.42 -21.02 -9.25
C LEU A 2 -24.59 -21.74 -8.53
N ALA A 3 -25.63 -20.99 -8.14
CA ALA A 3 -26.84 -21.53 -7.52
C ALA A 3 -27.68 -22.40 -8.46
N ASP A 4 -27.65 -22.14 -9.78
CA ASP A 4 -28.42 -22.91 -10.77
C ASP A 4 -27.75 -24.26 -11.08
N GLU A 5 -26.41 -24.31 -10.98
CA GLU A 5 -25.59 -25.50 -11.22
C GLU A 5 -25.45 -26.40 -9.98
N LEU A 6 -25.78 -25.90 -8.79
CA LEU A 6 -25.68 -26.60 -7.51
C LEU A 6 -26.98 -26.46 -6.70
N PRO A 7 -28.09 -27.05 -7.17
CA PRO A 7 -29.42 -26.82 -6.61
C PRO A 7 -29.59 -27.33 -5.17
N ASP A 8 -28.79 -28.33 -4.76
CA ASP A 8 -28.83 -28.92 -3.42
C ASP A 8 -27.80 -28.30 -2.45
N ALA A 9 -26.99 -27.33 -2.91
CA ALA A 9 -25.95 -26.71 -2.08
C ALA A 9 -26.51 -25.54 -1.26
N VAL A 10 -26.02 -25.41 -0.02
CA VAL A 10 -26.32 -24.27 0.85
C VAL A 10 -25.21 -23.22 0.71
N PHE A 11 -25.57 -22.04 0.23
CA PHE A 11 -24.66 -20.90 0.15
C PHE A 11 -24.69 -20.10 1.45
N SER A 12 -23.51 -19.80 1.98
CA SER A 12 -23.33 -18.93 3.14
C SER A 12 -22.46 -17.73 2.74
N ASP A 13 -22.74 -16.55 3.30
CA ASP A 13 -21.90 -15.39 3.08
C ASP A 13 -20.57 -15.55 3.83
N ALA A 14 -19.47 -15.51 3.07
CA ALA A 14 -18.11 -15.59 3.58
C ALA A 14 -17.29 -14.34 3.22
N GLY A 15 -17.93 -13.22 2.89
CA GLY A 15 -17.29 -12.03 2.29
C GLY A 15 -16.14 -11.43 3.09
N VAL A 16 -16.11 -11.62 4.41
CA VAL A 16 -15.01 -11.16 5.29
C VAL A 16 -14.30 -12.29 6.04
N LEU A 17 -14.69 -13.56 5.85
CA LEU A 17 -14.15 -14.69 6.60
C LEU A 17 -12.62 -14.78 6.44
N VAL A 18 -12.13 -14.66 5.22
CA VAL A 18 -10.69 -14.74 4.91
C VAL A 18 -9.94 -13.52 5.42
N ASN A 19 -10.58 -12.34 5.48
CA ASN A 19 -9.95 -11.13 6.01
C ASN A 19 -9.56 -11.33 7.48
N TRP A 20 -10.41 -11.96 8.28
CA TRP A 20 -10.13 -12.30 9.67
C TRP A 20 -8.99 -13.31 9.81
N LEU A 21 -8.94 -14.33 8.96
CA LEU A 21 -7.83 -15.28 8.95
C LEU A 21 -6.49 -14.60 8.66
N ARG A 22 -6.48 -13.58 7.79
CA ARG A 22 -5.30 -12.80 7.43
C ARG A 22 -4.89 -11.76 8.47
N CYS A 23 -5.58 -11.65 9.61
CA CYS A 23 -5.20 -10.71 10.67
C CYS A 23 -3.85 -11.08 11.30
N VAL A 24 -3.57 -12.38 11.47
CA VAL A 24 -2.28 -12.87 11.96
C VAL A 24 -1.30 -12.95 10.79
N LYS A 25 -0.15 -12.28 10.92
CA LYS A 25 0.87 -12.23 9.87
C LYS A 25 1.97 -13.25 10.15
N SER A 26 2.43 -13.91 9.10
CA SER A 26 3.66 -14.71 9.12
C SER A 26 4.89 -13.82 9.25
N ASP A 27 6.03 -14.40 9.66
CA ASP A 27 7.30 -13.67 9.75
C ASP A 27 7.74 -13.07 8.41
N ALA A 28 7.46 -13.79 7.29
CA ALA A 28 7.73 -13.30 5.95
C ALA A 28 6.88 -12.08 5.58
N GLU A 29 5.58 -12.10 5.91
CA GLU A 29 4.70 -10.93 5.71
C GLU A 29 5.13 -9.75 6.57
N ILE A 30 5.52 -9.98 7.82
CA ILE A 30 6.04 -8.93 8.71
C ILE A 30 7.32 -8.32 8.14
N ALA A 31 8.22 -9.14 7.57
CA ALA A 31 9.43 -8.63 6.92
C ALA A 31 9.10 -7.69 5.75
N LEU A 32 8.13 -8.06 4.90
CA LEU A 32 7.65 -7.21 3.80
C LEU A 32 6.99 -5.92 4.32
N ILE A 33 6.17 -6.00 5.36
CA ILE A 33 5.54 -4.83 6.00
C ILE A 33 6.61 -3.86 6.53
N ARG A 34 7.69 -4.38 7.14
CA ARG A 34 8.81 -3.55 7.60
C ARG A 34 9.54 -2.86 6.45
N GLN A 35 9.76 -3.55 5.33
CA GLN A 35 10.33 -2.94 4.13
C GLN A 35 9.43 -1.82 3.59
N ALA A 36 8.13 -2.08 3.47
CA ALA A 36 7.15 -1.07 3.07
C ALA A 36 7.16 0.14 4.01
N ALA A 37 7.23 -0.08 5.33
CA ALA A 37 7.31 0.99 6.32
C ALA A 37 8.52 1.91 6.09
N ARG A 38 9.69 1.34 5.77
CA ARG A 38 10.90 2.13 5.46
C ARG A 38 10.77 2.96 4.19
N ILE A 39 10.04 2.46 3.18
CA ILE A 39 9.70 3.26 2.00
C ILE A 39 8.74 4.38 2.40
N THR A 40 7.70 4.09 3.19
CA THR A 40 6.74 5.08 3.67
C THR A 40 7.40 6.20 4.47
N GLU A 41 8.36 5.89 5.36
CA GLU A 41 9.14 6.91 6.07
C GLU A 41 9.84 7.87 5.09
N ARG A 42 10.40 7.33 3.99
CA ARG A 42 11.07 8.13 2.97
C ARG A 42 10.09 9.00 2.17
N ILE A 43 8.90 8.47 1.85
CA ILE A 43 7.79 9.21 1.25
C ILE A 43 7.39 10.39 2.15
N MET A 44 7.19 10.14 3.44
CA MET A 44 6.79 11.16 4.41
C MET A 44 7.87 12.23 4.59
N GLN A 45 9.14 11.83 4.69
CA GLN A 45 10.26 12.78 4.77
C GLN A 45 10.30 13.65 3.50
N ARG A 46 10.16 13.05 2.32
CA ARG A 46 10.13 13.80 1.06
C ARG A 46 9.00 14.82 1.02
N ALA A 47 7.83 14.50 1.58
CA ALA A 47 6.72 15.43 1.71
C ALA A 47 7.10 16.60 2.62
N VAL A 48 7.63 16.32 3.81
CA VAL A 48 8.07 17.34 4.78
C VAL A 48 9.11 18.28 4.18
N ASP A 49 10.04 17.77 3.37
CA ASP A 49 11.10 18.58 2.76
C ASP A 49 10.60 19.50 1.63
N LEU A 50 9.46 19.17 1.00
CA LEU A 50 8.95 19.87 -0.19
C LEU A 50 7.77 20.79 0.09
N ILE A 51 6.96 20.48 1.11
CA ILE A 51 5.78 21.27 1.43
C ILE A 51 6.23 22.62 1.97
N ASP A 52 5.93 23.68 1.23
CA ASP A 52 6.18 25.05 1.64
C ASP A 52 5.16 26.00 0.99
N VAL A 53 5.10 27.23 1.49
CA VAL A 53 4.23 28.28 0.96
C VAL A 53 4.60 28.60 -0.49
N GLY A 54 3.61 28.57 -1.36
CA GLY A 54 3.78 28.84 -2.80
C GLY A 54 4.23 27.63 -3.62
N VAL A 55 4.47 26.47 -3.01
CA VAL A 55 4.75 25.23 -3.74
C VAL A 55 3.43 24.61 -4.23
N PRO A 56 3.27 24.34 -5.54
CA PRO A 56 2.09 23.67 -6.05
C PRO A 56 1.95 22.26 -5.48
N GLN A 57 0.75 21.89 -5.05
CA GLN A 57 0.49 20.57 -4.47
C GLN A 57 0.76 19.42 -5.44
N SER A 58 0.54 19.64 -6.74
CA SER A 58 0.83 18.65 -7.78
C SER A 58 2.33 18.28 -7.83
N GLU A 59 3.21 19.24 -7.57
CA GLU A 59 4.67 19.01 -7.54
C GLU A 59 5.05 18.13 -6.35
N VAL A 60 4.49 18.43 -5.17
CA VAL A 60 4.68 17.61 -3.98
C VAL A 60 4.15 16.20 -4.22
N ALA A 61 2.91 16.07 -4.73
CA ALA A 61 2.27 14.79 -5.01
C ALA A 61 3.09 13.94 -5.99
N ALA A 62 3.59 14.55 -7.08
CA ALA A 62 4.45 13.87 -8.05
C ALA A 62 5.74 13.36 -7.41
N ALA A 63 6.42 14.19 -6.60
CA ALA A 63 7.68 13.82 -5.97
C ALA A 63 7.54 12.70 -4.93
N ILE A 64 6.46 12.69 -4.15
CA ILE A 64 6.22 11.62 -3.16
C ILE A 64 5.80 10.31 -3.85
N LEU A 65 5.06 10.37 -4.95
CA LEU A 65 4.75 9.21 -5.78
C LEU A 65 6.00 8.62 -6.41
N GLU A 66 6.86 9.47 -7.01
CA GLU A 66 8.15 9.03 -7.56
C GLU A 66 8.99 8.36 -6.48
N THR A 67 9.07 8.95 -5.29
CA THR A 67 9.83 8.41 -4.15
C THR A 67 9.29 7.05 -3.73
N GLY A 68 7.96 6.92 -3.64
CA GLY A 68 7.30 5.67 -3.27
C GLY A 68 7.52 4.56 -4.29
N VAL A 69 7.39 4.86 -5.59
CA VAL A 69 7.57 3.89 -6.68
C VAL A 69 9.03 3.47 -6.82
N ARG A 70 9.99 4.38 -6.63
CA ARG A 70 11.41 4.03 -6.67
C ARG A 70 11.85 3.16 -5.49
N GLY A 71 11.16 3.25 -4.35
CA GLY A 71 11.51 2.51 -3.14
C GLY A 71 12.83 2.95 -2.51
N ILE A 72 13.57 2.00 -1.94
CA ILE A 72 14.91 2.23 -1.37
C ILE A 72 15.97 1.77 -2.36
N PRO A 73 16.75 2.69 -2.96
CA PRO A 73 17.80 2.33 -3.92
C PRO A 73 19.04 1.77 -3.22
N GLY A 74 19.88 1.05 -3.99
CA GLY A 74 21.17 0.55 -3.55
C GLY A 74 21.19 -0.94 -3.20
N GLU A 75 22.36 -1.45 -2.87
CA GLU A 75 22.54 -2.84 -2.45
C GLU A 75 21.80 -3.12 -1.14
N GLY A 76 21.01 -4.19 -1.11
CA GLY A 76 20.11 -4.48 0.02
C GLY A 76 18.88 -3.57 0.12
N GLY A 77 18.69 -2.66 -0.84
CA GLY A 77 17.46 -1.90 -1.00
C GLY A 77 16.29 -2.77 -1.48
N TYR A 78 15.09 -2.20 -1.45
CA TYR A 78 13.87 -2.87 -1.88
C TYR A 78 13.06 -1.94 -2.77
N GLY A 79 12.51 -2.52 -3.84
CA GLY A 79 11.69 -1.81 -4.82
C GLY A 79 10.40 -1.28 -4.20
N GLY A 80 9.94 -0.16 -4.74
CA GLY A 80 8.67 0.44 -4.39
C GLY A 80 7.55 0.03 -5.34
N ASP A 81 6.36 0.56 -5.08
CA ASP A 81 5.18 0.37 -5.93
C ASP A 81 4.24 1.59 -5.82
N TYR A 82 3.20 1.63 -6.63
CA TYR A 82 2.12 2.60 -6.48
C TYR A 82 1.34 2.36 -5.18
N PRO A 83 0.89 3.41 -4.47
CA PRO A 83 0.14 3.24 -3.25
C PRO A 83 -1.28 2.77 -3.53
N ALA A 84 -1.88 2.02 -2.61
CA ALA A 84 -3.29 1.62 -2.70
C ALA A 84 -4.25 2.82 -2.69
N ILE A 85 -3.81 3.95 -2.12
CA ILE A 85 -4.52 5.23 -2.09
C ILE A 85 -3.54 6.31 -2.52
N MET A 86 -3.92 7.11 -3.52
CA MET A 86 -3.10 8.23 -3.99
C MET A 86 -2.94 9.31 -2.91
N PRO A 87 -1.86 10.12 -2.94
CA PRO A 87 -1.70 11.21 -2.00
C PRO A 87 -2.91 12.13 -1.96
N LEU A 88 -3.46 12.31 -0.76
CA LEU A 88 -4.56 13.23 -0.51
C LEU A 88 -3.96 14.58 -0.11
N MET A 89 -3.98 15.54 -1.04
CA MET A 89 -3.54 16.91 -0.84
C MET A 89 -4.78 17.79 -0.56
N PRO A 90 -4.72 18.74 0.40
CA PRO A 90 -5.87 19.55 0.83
C PRO A 90 -6.29 20.66 -0.14
#